data_AF-A0ABD3PN29-F1
#
_entry.id   AF-A0ABD3PN29-F1
#
_cell.length_a   1.000
_cell.length_b   1.000
_cell.length_c   1.000
_cell.angle_alpha   90.00
_cell.angle_beta   90.00
_cell.angle_gamma   90.00
#
_symmetry.space_group_name_H-M   'P 1'
#
loop_
_entity.id
_entity.type
_entity.pdbx_description
1 polymer ?
#
loop_
_entity_poly.entity_id
_entity_poly.type
_entity_poly.pdbx_seq_one_letter_code
_entity_poly.pdbx_strand_id
1 'polypeptide(L)'
;MRIYAGTVALVASLSLQVPLSAGFVPSRVAHHARVGLEPSLQNQQLRTRTLQPLHSTPTEESDTASPSSTSPKKKKKKLGLITFDLDDTLYPIAPVLDEANAAFSTAMSNFGYVDIQPSDIVETGKAIRAQVLPEDGSASSAVADPLKPTTVNHKEIRLAAIRKEMEQFILKTKLKQTALDWATDVEDLTSPVRKSAEKWARTTVHSSVVQAVYNAWEMERHHAAERHLYPDAISTIKQIQSDHPNVIIGAVTDGSANPMLMVFSLMPLFDFTVSWEDDMGELAKLSMMEQFQELSEVDRSDDLSWIYRLALEKGKAMSKLTNEMQHETDTEDEDIEWCWVHVGDDLAYDVGGSATNGAKTVLVELSPQYGQTARLRAEGKRPPWATETMAQTAALQKMALNALDKVDARISSLSELPEVINELLKEED
;
A
#
# COMPACT_ATOMS: atom_id res chain seq x y z
N MET A 1 -78.47 -10.65 8.22
CA MET A 1 -77.45 -11.35 9.03
C MET A 1 -76.10 -10.74 8.64
N ARG A 2 -75.51 -9.92 9.50
CA ARG A 2 -74.32 -9.10 9.20
C ARG A 2 -73.05 -9.88 9.52
N ILE A 3 -72.10 -9.83 8.59
CA ILE A 3 -70.74 -10.36 8.71
C ILE A 3 -69.88 -9.29 9.41
N TYR A 4 -69.20 -9.68 10.49
CA TYR A 4 -68.03 -8.97 11.03
C TYR A 4 -67.12 -10.00 11.71
N ALA A 5 -65.88 -10.08 11.23
CA ALA A 5 -64.74 -10.59 11.99
C ALA A 5 -63.49 -9.92 11.41
N GLY A 6 -63.09 -8.81 12.02
CA GLY A 6 -61.81 -8.18 11.78
C GLY A 6 -60.78 -8.79 12.72
N THR A 7 -59.66 -9.24 12.18
CA THR A 7 -58.47 -9.60 12.96
C THR A 7 -57.49 -8.45 12.85
N VAL A 8 -57.34 -7.71 13.96
CA VAL A 8 -56.33 -6.66 14.13
C VAL A 8 -54.99 -7.36 14.37
N ALA A 9 -54.06 -7.24 13.42
CA ALA A 9 -52.67 -7.64 13.62
C ALA A 9 -51.97 -6.58 14.49
N LEU A 10 -51.63 -6.96 15.71
CA LEU A 10 -50.84 -6.15 16.63
C LEU A 10 -49.37 -6.23 16.20
N VAL A 11 -48.87 -5.20 15.52
CA VAL A 11 -47.44 -5.05 15.23
C VAL A 11 -46.76 -4.58 16.52
N ALA A 12 -46.15 -5.51 17.26
CA ALA A 12 -45.27 -5.18 18.37
C ALA A 12 -43.98 -4.56 17.79
N SER A 13 -43.88 -3.24 17.90
CA SER A 13 -42.65 -2.50 17.61
C SER A 13 -41.66 -2.78 18.76
N LEU A 14 -40.78 -3.76 18.57
CA LEU A 14 -39.60 -3.95 19.42
C LEU A 14 -38.58 -2.88 19.04
N SER A 15 -38.68 -1.73 19.71
CA SER A 15 -37.62 -0.73 19.71
C SER A 15 -36.39 -1.35 20.38
N LEU A 16 -35.37 -1.69 19.59
CA LEU A 16 -34.01 -1.85 20.08
C LEU A 16 -33.58 -0.50 20.65
N GLN A 17 -33.77 -0.31 21.95
CA GLN A 17 -33.13 0.76 22.71
C GLN A 17 -31.63 0.45 22.74
N VAL A 18 -30.91 1.03 21.79
CA VAL A 18 -29.46 1.17 21.88
C VAL A 18 -29.18 2.08 23.09
N PRO A 19 -28.41 1.64 24.10
CA PRO A 19 -28.06 2.51 25.20
C PRO A 19 -27.06 3.56 24.69
N LEU A 20 -27.56 4.75 24.38
CA LEU A 20 -26.76 5.97 24.31
C LEU A 20 -26.38 6.37 25.73
N SER A 21 -25.29 5.79 26.24
CA SER A 21 -24.58 6.29 27.41
C SER A 21 -23.08 6.25 27.16
N ALA A 22 -22.61 7.08 26.24
CA ALA A 22 -21.21 7.51 26.22
C ALA A 22 -21.03 8.56 27.32
N GLY A 23 -20.84 8.08 28.55
CA GLY A 23 -20.29 8.88 29.63
C GLY A 23 -18.81 9.11 29.36
N PHE A 24 -18.46 10.33 28.98
CA PHE A 24 -17.09 10.82 28.94
C PHE A 24 -16.54 10.78 30.38
N VAL A 25 -15.71 9.79 30.71
CA VAL A 25 -14.96 9.75 31.97
C VAL A 25 -13.62 10.45 31.73
N PRO A 26 -13.34 11.61 32.34
CA PRO A 26 -12.01 12.18 32.29
C PRO A 26 -11.07 11.32 33.15
N SER A 27 -10.07 10.73 32.50
CA SER A 27 -8.93 10.11 33.19
C SER A 27 -8.26 11.12 34.10
N ARG A 28 -8.39 10.91 35.42
CA ARG A 28 -7.57 11.57 36.44
C ARG A 28 -6.14 11.07 36.28
N VAL A 29 -5.28 11.92 35.74
CA VAL A 29 -3.82 11.76 35.83
C VAL A 29 -3.42 11.95 37.29
N ALA A 30 -2.86 10.89 37.89
CA ALA A 30 -2.27 10.94 39.20
C ALA A 30 -0.89 11.63 39.13
N HIS A 31 -0.75 12.72 39.87
CA HIS A 31 0.53 13.37 40.15
C HIS A 31 1.30 12.61 41.24
N HIS A 32 2.47 12.08 40.88
CA HIS A 32 3.65 11.81 41.73
C HIS A 32 4.82 11.60 40.74
N ALA A 33 6.05 12.03 40.93
CA ALA A 33 6.72 12.81 41.95
C ALA A 33 7.95 13.47 41.31
N ARG A 34 8.48 14.45 42.03
CA ARG A 34 9.48 15.45 41.65
C ARG A 34 10.89 14.94 41.97
N VAL A 35 11.77 14.89 40.98
CA VAL A 35 13.26 14.91 41.07
C VAL A 35 13.70 15.54 39.73
N GLY A 36 14.48 16.61 39.59
CA GLY A 36 15.39 17.34 40.46
C GLY A 36 16.75 17.44 39.77
N LEU A 37 16.99 18.57 39.06
CA LEU A 37 18.31 19.14 38.62
C LEU A 37 19.09 18.32 37.56
N GLU A 38 19.71 18.82 36.49
CA GLU A 38 20.34 20.11 36.13
C GLU A 38 20.44 20.26 34.58
N PRO A 39 20.77 21.47 34.05
CA PRO A 39 20.94 21.73 32.62
C PRO A 39 22.42 21.79 32.19
N SER A 40 22.76 21.25 31.01
CA SER A 40 24.00 21.63 30.33
C SER A 40 23.74 21.97 28.85
N LEU A 41 23.82 23.27 28.58
CA LEU A 41 24.10 23.86 27.28
C LEU A 41 25.47 23.41 26.74
N GLN A 42 25.68 23.67 25.44
CA GLN A 42 26.95 23.69 24.68
C GLN A 42 27.32 22.39 23.94
N ASN A 43 27.16 22.37 22.62
CA ASN A 43 28.18 22.93 21.73
C ASN A 43 27.74 22.89 20.26
N GLN A 44 27.60 24.09 19.68
CA GLN A 44 27.86 24.32 18.27
C GLN A 44 29.35 24.12 18.02
N GLN A 45 29.72 23.32 17.02
CA GLN A 45 31.01 23.45 16.37
C GLN A 45 30.81 23.58 14.86
N LEU A 46 30.90 24.83 14.41
CA LEU A 46 31.19 25.20 13.04
C LEU A 46 32.51 24.54 12.62
N ARG A 47 32.49 23.74 11.54
CA ARG A 47 33.70 23.37 10.82
C ARG A 47 33.95 24.38 9.71
N THR A 48 34.81 25.34 10.00
CA THR A 48 35.53 26.16 9.01
C THR A 48 36.48 25.26 8.21
N ARG A 49 36.27 25.15 6.90
CA ARG A 49 37.22 24.48 5.99
C ARG A 49 38.11 25.52 5.34
N THR A 50 39.40 25.40 5.64
CA THR A 50 40.52 26.24 5.23
C THR A 50 40.78 26.15 3.72
N LEU A 51 40.80 27.31 3.06
CA LEU A 51 41.33 27.52 1.70
C LEU A 51 42.84 27.76 1.76
N GLN A 52 43.64 27.07 0.92
CA GLN A 52 44.99 27.45 0.45
C GLN A 52 45.42 26.49 -0.72
N PRO A 53 46.43 26.80 -1.56
CA PRO A 53 46.41 27.81 -2.63
C PRO A 53 46.91 27.27 -4.00
N LEU A 54 46.79 28.12 -5.04
CA LEU A 54 47.31 27.96 -6.41
C LEU A 54 48.83 27.73 -6.50
N HIS A 55 49.25 26.97 -7.52
CA HIS A 55 50.48 27.08 -8.36
C HIS A 55 50.59 25.79 -9.22
N SER A 56 50.97 25.69 -10.51
CA SER A 56 51.51 26.58 -11.54
C SER A 56 51.34 25.91 -12.92
N THR A 57 51.21 26.71 -13.99
CA THR A 57 51.48 26.40 -15.41
C THR A 57 52.97 26.69 -15.75
N PRO A 58 53.51 26.48 -16.98
CA PRO A 58 53.08 25.69 -18.16
C PRO A 58 54.21 24.80 -18.75
N THR A 59 53.88 23.89 -19.67
CA THR A 59 54.80 23.49 -20.75
C THR A 59 54.03 23.29 -22.05
N GLU A 60 54.41 24.06 -23.07
CA GLU A 60 53.95 23.96 -24.46
C GLU A 60 54.55 22.71 -25.10
N GLU A 61 53.76 21.97 -25.86
CA GLU A 61 54.28 21.21 -27.01
C GLU A 61 53.20 21.08 -28.10
N SER A 62 53.68 21.32 -29.32
CA SER A 62 53.06 21.15 -30.63
C SER A 62 52.31 19.83 -30.77
N ASP A 63 51.17 19.80 -31.48
CA ASP A 63 51.00 18.88 -32.61
C ASP A 63 49.70 19.04 -33.43
N THR A 64 49.93 19.14 -34.74
CA THR A 64 49.29 18.45 -35.87
C THR A 64 47.77 18.20 -35.85
N ALA A 65 47.06 18.99 -36.67
CA ALA A 65 45.63 18.87 -36.96
C ALA A 65 45.26 17.50 -37.58
N SER A 66 44.56 16.68 -36.81
CA SER A 66 43.81 15.50 -37.25
C SER A 66 42.30 15.80 -37.15
N PRO A 67 41.46 15.29 -38.06
CA PRO A 67 40.02 15.57 -38.06
C PRO A 67 39.35 15.01 -36.81
N SER A 68 38.86 15.91 -35.97
CA SER A 68 38.25 15.63 -34.67
C SER A 68 36.93 14.84 -34.82
N SER A 69 36.98 13.52 -34.61
CA SER A 69 35.79 12.76 -34.23
C SER A 69 35.44 13.14 -32.79
N THR A 70 34.57 14.14 -32.61
CA THR A 70 33.97 14.46 -31.31
C THR A 70 33.18 13.26 -30.84
N SER A 71 33.80 12.45 -30.00
CA SER A 71 33.14 11.43 -29.19
C SER A 71 32.06 12.16 -28.37
N PRO A 72 30.81 11.69 -28.35
CA PRO A 72 29.78 12.29 -27.51
C PRO A 72 30.29 12.29 -26.06
N LYS A 73 30.36 13.47 -25.44
CA LYS A 73 30.70 13.58 -24.02
C LYS A 73 29.63 12.84 -23.23
N LYS A 74 30.04 11.87 -22.41
CA LYS A 74 29.13 11.14 -21.51
C LYS A 74 28.56 12.16 -20.50
N LYS A 75 27.25 12.11 -20.30
CA LYS A 75 26.53 12.97 -19.35
C LYS A 75 26.64 12.37 -17.95
N LYS A 76 26.87 13.20 -16.95
CA LYS A 76 26.94 12.74 -15.56
C LYS A 76 25.53 12.39 -15.08
N LYS A 77 25.35 11.23 -14.46
CA LYS A 77 24.06 10.84 -13.87
C LYS A 77 23.89 11.42 -12.47
N LYS A 78 22.67 11.84 -12.13
CA LYS A 78 22.25 12.28 -10.79
C LYS A 78 20.98 11.54 -10.39
N LEU A 79 20.89 11.11 -9.15
CA LEU A 79 19.64 10.55 -8.62
C LEU A 79 18.58 11.66 -8.55
N GLY A 80 17.54 11.51 -9.36
CA GLY A 80 16.47 12.48 -9.48
C GLY A 80 15.18 12.03 -8.79
N LEU A 81 14.89 10.73 -8.84
CA LEU A 81 13.75 10.12 -8.18
C LEU A 81 14.19 8.79 -7.58
N ILE A 82 13.78 8.55 -6.35
CA ILE A 82 13.76 7.21 -5.78
C ILE A 82 12.34 6.88 -5.32
N THR A 83 11.88 5.69 -5.65
CA THR A 83 10.58 5.20 -5.21
C THR A 83 10.73 3.89 -4.47
N PHE A 84 9.92 3.71 -3.43
CA PHE A 84 9.91 2.50 -2.61
C PHE A 84 8.57 1.79 -2.72
N ASP A 85 8.60 0.47 -2.88
CA ASP A 85 7.54 -0.34 -2.27
C ASP A 85 7.62 -0.27 -0.74
N LEU A 86 6.51 -0.56 -0.06
CA LEU A 86 6.39 -0.41 1.38
C LEU A 86 6.34 -1.76 2.11
N ASP A 87 5.40 -2.62 1.71
CA ASP A 87 5.07 -3.85 2.41
C ASP A 87 6.16 -4.89 2.14
N ASP A 88 6.80 -5.46 3.15
CA ASP A 88 7.98 -6.34 3.01
C ASP A 88 9.28 -5.66 2.51
N THR A 89 9.22 -4.41 2.03
CA THR A 89 10.41 -3.60 1.71
C THR A 89 10.89 -2.72 2.87
N LEU A 90 10.00 -1.96 3.53
CA LEU A 90 10.36 -1.07 4.66
C LEU A 90 9.96 -1.62 6.03
N TYR A 91 9.04 -2.58 6.07
CA TYR A 91 8.57 -3.28 7.26
C TYR A 91 8.03 -4.67 6.87
N PRO A 92 8.04 -5.67 7.76
CA PRO A 92 7.46 -6.97 7.47
C PRO A 92 5.93 -6.88 7.51
N ILE A 93 5.25 -7.31 6.44
CA ILE A 93 3.78 -7.13 6.32
C ILE A 93 2.99 -8.06 7.25
N ALA A 94 3.53 -9.23 7.60
CA ALA A 94 2.83 -10.20 8.43
C ALA A 94 2.40 -9.65 9.82
N PRO A 95 3.30 -9.15 10.69
CA PRO A 95 2.89 -8.60 11.98
C PRO A 95 2.00 -7.36 11.85
N VAL A 96 2.17 -6.57 10.79
CA VAL A 96 1.34 -5.40 10.49
C VAL A 96 -0.11 -5.82 10.23
N LEU A 97 -0.32 -6.85 9.41
CA LEU A 97 -1.66 -7.39 9.14
C LEU A 97 -2.28 -8.06 10.36
N ASP A 98 -1.48 -8.75 11.18
CA ASP A 98 -1.98 -9.37 12.42
C ASP A 98 -2.57 -8.33 13.39
N GLU A 99 -1.89 -7.20 13.59
CA GLU A 99 -2.38 -6.10 14.43
C GLU A 99 -3.59 -5.39 13.82
N ALA A 100 -3.58 -5.14 12.51
CA ALA A 100 -4.73 -4.56 11.81
C ALA A 100 -5.96 -5.48 11.90
N ASN A 101 -5.80 -6.79 11.74
CA ASN A 101 -6.86 -7.78 11.87
C ASN A 101 -7.41 -7.84 13.31
N ALA A 102 -6.56 -7.64 14.32
CA ALA A 102 -7.00 -7.50 15.71
C ALA A 102 -7.84 -6.24 15.93
N ALA A 103 -7.47 -5.11 15.31
CA ALA A 103 -8.27 -3.89 15.32
C ALA A 103 -9.63 -4.06 14.61
N PHE A 104 -9.68 -4.82 13.50
CA PHE A 104 -10.93 -5.20 12.85
C PHE A 104 -11.88 -5.93 13.82
N SER A 105 -11.41 -7.00 14.47
CA SER A 105 -12.22 -7.78 15.41
C SER A 105 -12.70 -6.92 16.59
N THR A 106 -11.81 -6.05 17.10
CA THR A 106 -12.15 -5.10 18.17
C THR A 106 -13.22 -4.11 17.72
N ALA A 107 -13.10 -3.54 16.52
CA ALA A 107 -14.08 -2.61 15.97
C ALA A 107 -15.44 -3.28 15.73
N MET A 108 -15.46 -4.51 15.22
CA MET A 108 -16.68 -5.32 15.09
C MET A 108 -17.38 -5.51 16.44
N SER A 109 -16.62 -5.88 17.48
CA SER A 109 -17.13 -6.03 18.84
C SER A 109 -17.74 -4.74 19.40
N ASN A 110 -17.11 -3.59 19.14
CA ASN A 110 -17.61 -2.27 19.56
C ASN A 110 -18.97 -1.91 18.92
N PHE A 111 -19.28 -2.45 17.74
CA PHE A 111 -20.60 -2.32 17.10
C PHE A 111 -21.60 -3.42 17.51
N GLY A 112 -21.24 -4.30 18.44
CA GLY A 112 -22.09 -5.38 18.94
C GLY A 112 -21.99 -6.68 18.16
N TYR A 113 -21.07 -6.80 17.20
CA TYR A 113 -20.77 -8.05 16.49
C TYR A 113 -19.74 -8.84 17.30
N VAL A 114 -20.24 -9.65 18.24
CA VAL A 114 -19.41 -10.47 19.14
C VAL A 114 -18.93 -11.76 18.47
N ASP A 115 -17.92 -12.39 19.05
CA ASP A 115 -17.30 -13.66 18.62
C ASP A 115 -16.60 -13.63 17.24
N ILE A 116 -16.49 -12.47 16.58
CA ILE A 116 -15.71 -12.29 15.34
C ILE A 116 -14.22 -12.35 15.66
N GLN A 117 -13.48 -13.23 15.00
CA GLN A 117 -12.05 -13.42 15.18
C GLN A 117 -11.24 -12.57 14.18
N PRO A 118 -9.99 -12.20 14.51
CA PRO A 118 -9.10 -11.51 13.58
C PRO A 118 -8.93 -12.21 12.22
N SER A 119 -8.90 -13.54 12.19
CA SER A 119 -8.74 -14.32 10.96
C SER A 119 -9.94 -14.27 10.01
N ASP A 120 -11.13 -13.91 10.50
CA ASP A 120 -12.37 -14.03 9.74
C ASP A 120 -12.36 -13.09 8.52
N ILE A 121 -11.78 -11.90 8.63
CA ILE A 121 -11.65 -10.96 7.50
C ILE A 121 -10.80 -11.55 6.36
N VAL A 122 -9.76 -12.32 6.69
CA VAL A 122 -8.85 -12.93 5.70
C VAL A 122 -9.52 -14.13 5.03
N GLU A 123 -10.12 -15.02 5.81
CA GLU A 123 -10.78 -16.22 5.28
C GLU A 123 -12.00 -15.87 4.42
N THR A 124 -12.80 -14.91 4.88
CA THR A 124 -13.93 -14.41 4.09
C THR A 124 -13.46 -13.64 2.86
N GLY A 125 -12.36 -12.89 2.95
CA GLY A 125 -11.70 -12.27 1.80
C GLY A 125 -11.26 -13.29 0.74
N LYS A 126 -10.60 -14.38 1.15
CA LYS A 126 -10.22 -15.50 0.27
C LYS A 126 -11.46 -16.11 -0.40
N ALA A 127 -12.52 -16.36 0.36
CA ALA A 127 -13.76 -16.93 -0.15
C ALA A 127 -14.45 -16.01 -1.17
N ILE A 128 -14.44 -14.69 -0.96
CA ILE A 128 -14.98 -13.69 -1.89
C ILE A 128 -14.14 -13.64 -3.16
N ARG A 129 -12.81 -13.58 -3.05
CA ARG A 129 -11.91 -13.51 -4.21
C ARG A 129 -12.06 -14.73 -5.12
N ALA A 130 -12.18 -15.93 -4.55
CA ALA A 130 -12.46 -17.16 -5.30
C ALA A 130 -13.80 -17.14 -6.05
N GLN A 131 -14.78 -16.35 -5.60
CA GLN A 131 -16.07 -16.20 -6.30
C GLN A 131 -16.03 -15.15 -7.41
N VAL A 132 -15.11 -14.20 -7.38
CA VAL A 132 -14.98 -13.13 -8.39
C VAL A 132 -14.18 -13.63 -9.60
N LEU A 133 -13.16 -14.45 -9.38
CA LEU A 133 -12.32 -15.04 -10.42
C LEU A 133 -12.56 -16.57 -10.50
N PRO A 134 -13.60 -17.04 -11.20
CA PRO A 134 -13.73 -18.47 -11.46
C PRO A 134 -12.53 -18.98 -12.28
N GLU A 135 -12.01 -20.16 -11.94
CA GLU A 135 -10.76 -20.73 -12.48
C GLU A 135 -10.77 -20.91 -14.01
N ASP A 136 -11.95 -20.96 -14.62
CA ASP A 136 -12.13 -21.14 -16.06
C ASP A 136 -12.13 -19.81 -16.85
N GLY A 137 -11.98 -18.67 -16.16
CA GLY A 137 -12.06 -17.35 -16.79
C GLY A 137 -13.43 -17.03 -17.39
N SER A 138 -14.45 -17.86 -17.10
CA SER A 138 -15.81 -17.60 -17.57
C SER A 138 -16.44 -16.55 -16.67
N ALA A 139 -16.67 -15.35 -17.19
CA ALA A 139 -17.38 -14.31 -16.45
C ALA A 139 -18.75 -14.85 -16.02
N SER A 140 -18.94 -15.09 -14.72
CA SER A 140 -20.17 -15.71 -14.25
C SER A 140 -21.34 -14.77 -14.55
N SER A 141 -22.28 -15.20 -15.38
CA SER A 141 -23.52 -14.47 -15.72
C SER A 141 -24.53 -14.44 -14.56
N ALA A 142 -24.10 -14.75 -13.34
CA ALA A 142 -24.96 -14.78 -12.17
C ALA A 142 -25.48 -13.36 -11.89
N VAL A 143 -26.79 -13.29 -11.62
CA VAL A 143 -27.54 -12.10 -11.21
C VAL A 143 -26.66 -11.15 -10.42
N ALA A 144 -26.40 -9.96 -10.99
CA ALA A 144 -25.51 -8.96 -10.41
C ALA A 144 -25.95 -8.65 -8.98
N ASP A 145 -25.25 -9.23 -8.00
CA ASP A 145 -25.36 -8.79 -6.61
C ASP A 145 -24.64 -7.44 -6.56
N PRO A 146 -25.35 -6.32 -6.39
CA PRO A 146 -24.76 -4.98 -6.44
C PRO A 146 -23.75 -4.74 -5.31
N LEU A 147 -23.63 -5.68 -4.36
CA LEU A 147 -22.69 -5.64 -3.25
C LEU A 147 -21.46 -6.52 -3.47
N LYS A 148 -21.40 -7.29 -4.57
CA LYS A 148 -20.22 -8.10 -4.89
C LYS A 148 -19.14 -7.19 -5.49
N PRO A 149 -17.88 -7.28 -5.03
CA PRO A 149 -16.80 -6.47 -5.59
C PRO A 149 -16.68 -6.73 -7.10
N THR A 150 -16.59 -5.64 -7.85
CA THR A 150 -16.49 -5.67 -9.32
C THR A 150 -15.07 -5.91 -9.79
N THR A 151 -14.09 -5.69 -8.91
CA THR A 151 -12.67 -5.86 -9.19
C THR A 151 -12.02 -6.78 -8.16
N VAL A 152 -10.75 -7.11 -8.39
CA VAL A 152 -9.92 -7.89 -7.47
C VAL A 152 -9.15 -7.01 -6.47
N ASN A 153 -9.50 -5.73 -6.37
CA ASN A 153 -8.91 -4.75 -5.47
C ASN A 153 -9.04 -5.21 -3.99
N HIS A 154 -7.97 -5.12 -3.19
CA HIS A 154 -7.98 -5.65 -1.83
C HIS A 154 -8.89 -4.85 -0.90
N LYS A 155 -8.99 -3.53 -1.08
CA LYS A 155 -9.92 -2.63 -0.35
C LYS A 155 -11.36 -3.05 -0.56
N GLU A 156 -11.77 -3.27 -1.81
CA GLU A 156 -13.14 -3.73 -2.13
C GLU A 156 -13.42 -5.11 -1.50
N ILE A 157 -12.45 -6.03 -1.59
CA ILE A 157 -12.57 -7.36 -0.98
C ILE A 157 -12.66 -7.28 0.54
N ARG A 158 -11.87 -6.42 1.19
CA ARG A 158 -11.91 -6.22 2.66
C ARG A 158 -13.24 -5.62 3.10
N LEU A 159 -13.74 -4.58 2.41
CA LEU A 159 -15.06 -4.00 2.68
C LEU A 159 -16.17 -5.05 2.51
N ALA A 160 -16.11 -5.85 1.45
CA ALA A 160 -17.06 -6.92 1.21
C ALA A 160 -16.96 -8.02 2.29
N ALA A 161 -15.75 -8.37 2.75
CA ALA A 161 -15.54 -9.34 3.82
C ALA A 161 -16.13 -8.84 5.14
N ILE A 162 -15.86 -7.60 5.54
CA ILE A 162 -16.43 -6.97 6.73
C ILE A 162 -17.96 -7.00 6.67
N ARG A 163 -18.56 -6.56 5.56
CA ARG A 163 -20.02 -6.63 5.36
C ARG A 163 -20.53 -8.06 5.51
N LYS A 164 -19.86 -9.03 4.88
CA LYS A 164 -20.27 -10.43 4.87
C LYS A 164 -20.27 -11.01 6.29
N GLU A 165 -19.26 -10.70 7.10
CA GLU A 165 -19.22 -11.10 8.52
C GLU A 165 -20.40 -10.51 9.31
N MET A 166 -20.69 -9.22 9.13
CA MET A 166 -21.86 -8.58 9.76
C MET A 166 -23.18 -9.25 9.34
N GLU A 167 -23.34 -9.56 8.04
CA GLU A 167 -24.53 -10.24 7.52
C GLU A 167 -24.68 -11.65 8.10
N GLN A 168 -23.60 -12.42 8.19
CA GLN A 168 -23.61 -13.76 8.76
C GLN A 168 -23.99 -13.74 10.24
N PHE A 169 -23.43 -12.81 11.01
CA PHE A 169 -23.77 -12.62 12.42
C PHE A 169 -25.25 -12.30 12.61
N ILE A 170 -25.76 -11.34 11.84
CA ILE A 170 -27.16 -10.90 11.89
C ILE A 170 -28.11 -12.05 11.49
N LEU A 171 -27.77 -12.80 10.44
CA LEU A 171 -28.53 -13.96 9.98
C LEU A 171 -28.60 -15.04 11.07
N LYS A 172 -27.45 -15.45 11.62
CA LYS A 172 -27.37 -16.46 12.69
C LYS A 172 -28.22 -16.06 13.89
N THR A 173 -28.11 -14.79 14.30
CA THR A 173 -28.89 -14.22 15.41
C THR A 173 -30.38 -14.24 15.11
N LYS A 174 -30.80 -13.83 13.90
CA LYS A 174 -32.20 -13.80 13.51
C LYS A 174 -32.83 -15.18 13.42
N LEU A 175 -32.11 -16.15 12.87
CA LEU A 175 -32.55 -17.54 12.79
C LEU A 175 -32.72 -18.13 14.17
N LYS A 176 -31.74 -17.95 15.07
CA LYS A 176 -31.81 -18.40 16.46
C LYS A 176 -33.01 -17.80 17.20
N GLN A 177 -33.23 -16.48 17.05
CA GLN A 177 -34.38 -15.82 17.66
C GLN A 177 -35.71 -16.37 17.12
N THR A 178 -35.81 -16.56 15.80
CA THR A 178 -37.04 -17.06 15.16
C THR A 178 -37.34 -18.50 15.59
N ALA A 179 -36.31 -19.35 15.66
CA ALA A 179 -36.40 -20.72 16.14
C ALA A 179 -36.91 -20.77 17.60
N LEU A 180 -36.33 -19.92 18.46
CA LEU A 180 -36.76 -19.78 19.85
C LEU A 180 -38.22 -19.31 19.96
N ASP A 181 -38.62 -18.29 19.21
CA ASP A 181 -39.99 -17.76 19.20
C ASP A 181 -41.02 -18.80 18.77
N TRP A 182 -40.62 -19.75 17.91
CA TRP A 182 -41.48 -20.81 17.38
C TRP A 182 -41.33 -22.14 18.11
N ALA A 183 -40.50 -22.18 19.16
CA ALA A 183 -40.17 -23.39 19.91
C ALA A 183 -39.73 -24.56 19.00
N THR A 184 -38.88 -24.28 18.01
CA THR A 184 -38.32 -25.24 17.04
C THR A 184 -36.80 -25.08 16.97
N ASP A 185 -36.10 -26.04 16.40
CA ASP A 185 -34.65 -25.92 16.17
C ASP A 185 -34.36 -25.07 14.93
N VAL A 186 -33.17 -24.49 14.85
CA VAL A 186 -32.79 -23.62 13.71
C VAL A 186 -32.83 -24.42 12.40
N GLU A 187 -32.47 -25.70 12.46
CA GLU A 187 -32.41 -26.71 11.41
C GLU A 187 -33.80 -27.02 10.84
N ASP A 188 -34.85 -26.92 11.65
CA ASP A 188 -36.24 -27.20 11.28
C ASP A 188 -36.96 -25.98 10.65
N LEU A 189 -36.33 -24.81 10.66
CA LEU A 189 -36.88 -23.62 10.01
C LEU A 189 -37.05 -23.85 8.49
N THR A 190 -38.26 -23.57 8.01
CA THR A 190 -38.62 -23.72 6.59
C THR A 190 -37.81 -22.77 5.68
N SER A 191 -37.62 -23.18 4.42
CA SER A 191 -36.88 -22.38 3.43
C SER A 191 -37.39 -20.94 3.25
N PRO A 192 -38.71 -20.66 3.23
CA PRO A 192 -39.21 -19.28 3.18
C PRO A 192 -38.75 -18.41 4.36
N VAL A 193 -38.70 -18.97 5.57
CA VAL A 193 -38.24 -18.26 6.77
C VAL A 193 -36.75 -17.94 6.66
N ARG A 194 -35.93 -18.92 6.26
CA ARG A 194 -34.49 -18.74 6.05
C ARG A 194 -34.19 -17.65 5.02
N LYS A 195 -34.85 -17.72 3.85
CA LYS A 195 -34.71 -16.69 2.79
C LYS A 195 -35.14 -15.30 3.26
N SER A 196 -36.19 -15.21 4.08
CA SER A 196 -36.62 -13.94 4.66
C SER A 196 -35.57 -13.39 5.64
N ALA A 197 -34.96 -14.24 6.46
CA ALA A 197 -33.90 -13.85 7.38
C ALA A 197 -32.62 -13.41 6.64
N GLU A 198 -32.24 -14.09 5.56
CA GLU A 198 -31.12 -13.70 4.69
C GLU A 198 -31.33 -12.33 4.06
N LYS A 199 -32.52 -12.09 3.49
CA LYS A 199 -32.88 -10.78 2.93
C LYS A 199 -32.85 -9.68 3.99
N TRP A 200 -33.34 -9.98 5.18
CA TRP A 200 -33.30 -9.05 6.31
C TRP A 200 -31.86 -8.73 6.73
N ALA A 201 -30.99 -9.73 6.84
CA ALA A 201 -29.58 -9.53 7.20
C ALA A 201 -28.86 -8.61 6.21
N ARG A 202 -29.01 -8.86 4.90
CA ARG A 202 -28.41 -8.03 3.83
C ARG A 202 -28.82 -6.57 3.89
N THR A 203 -30.10 -6.31 4.18
CA THR A 203 -30.67 -4.95 4.22
C THR A 203 -30.43 -4.22 5.54
N THR A 204 -30.08 -4.95 6.61
CA THR A 204 -29.84 -4.38 7.93
C THR A 204 -28.44 -3.80 8.08
N VAL A 205 -27.43 -4.40 7.42
CA VAL A 205 -26.05 -3.89 7.48
C VAL A 205 -25.94 -2.55 6.77
N HIS A 206 -25.55 -1.51 7.50
CA HIS A 206 -25.39 -0.16 6.97
C HIS A 206 -23.96 0.07 6.46
N SER A 207 -23.82 0.70 5.28
CA SER A 207 -22.51 0.94 4.64
C SER A 207 -21.56 1.78 5.50
N SER A 208 -22.07 2.76 6.24
CA SER A 208 -21.24 3.59 7.12
C SER A 208 -20.59 2.81 8.26
N VAL A 209 -21.23 1.74 8.75
CA VAL A 209 -20.67 0.89 9.82
C VAL A 209 -19.56 0.01 9.25
N VAL A 210 -19.78 -0.56 8.07
CA VAL A 210 -18.75 -1.30 7.32
C VAL A 210 -17.53 -0.41 7.08
N GLN A 211 -17.75 0.83 6.61
CA GLN A 211 -16.67 1.80 6.39
C GLN A 211 -15.95 2.17 7.69
N ALA A 212 -16.68 2.37 8.80
CA ALA A 212 -16.06 2.70 10.08
C ALA A 212 -15.14 1.57 10.60
N VAL A 213 -15.57 0.31 10.44
CA VAL A 213 -14.73 -0.86 10.78
C VAL A 213 -13.52 -0.96 9.87
N TYR A 214 -13.68 -0.73 8.56
CA TYR A 214 -12.56 -0.71 7.62
C TYR A 214 -11.55 0.40 7.97
N ASN A 215 -12.02 1.61 8.26
CA ASN A 215 -11.15 2.72 8.64
C ASN A 215 -10.36 2.41 9.92
N ALA A 216 -10.95 1.69 10.88
CA ALA A 216 -10.23 1.26 12.08
C ALA A 216 -9.11 0.26 11.75
N TRP A 217 -9.38 -0.70 10.85
CA TRP A 217 -8.39 -1.64 10.34
C TRP A 217 -7.27 -0.93 9.57
N GLU A 218 -7.62 -0.01 8.67
CA GLU A 218 -6.69 0.73 7.81
C GLU A 218 -5.77 1.62 8.66
N MET A 219 -6.33 2.41 9.57
CA MET A 219 -5.53 3.24 10.49
C MET A 219 -4.57 2.41 11.34
N GLU A 220 -5.03 1.26 11.86
CA GLU A 220 -4.15 0.39 12.63
C GLU A 220 -3.04 -0.20 11.79
N ARG A 221 -3.32 -0.55 10.52
CA ARG A 221 -2.28 -1.00 9.58
C ARG A 221 -1.18 0.04 9.41
N HIS A 222 -1.51 1.33 9.26
CA HIS A 222 -0.48 2.38 9.17
C HIS A 222 0.31 2.53 10.47
N HIS A 223 -0.36 2.50 11.63
CA HIS A 223 0.34 2.58 12.91
C HIS A 223 1.23 1.36 13.18
N ALA A 224 0.79 0.16 12.79
CA ALA A 224 1.55 -1.07 12.95
C ALA A 224 2.77 -1.06 12.02
N ALA A 225 2.63 -0.62 10.78
CA ALA A 225 3.75 -0.43 9.86
C ALA A 225 4.84 0.48 10.46
N GLU A 226 4.44 1.58 11.09
CA GLU A 226 5.36 2.50 11.78
C GLU A 226 6.07 1.84 12.98
N ARG A 227 5.39 0.97 13.73
CA ARG A 227 6.00 0.21 14.84
C ARG A 227 6.97 -0.87 14.36
N HIS A 228 6.72 -1.43 13.17
CA HIS A 228 7.45 -2.58 12.62
C HIS A 228 8.46 -2.20 11.53
N LEU A 229 8.77 -0.91 11.35
CA LEU A 229 9.84 -0.48 10.45
C LEU A 229 11.12 -1.28 10.69
N TYR A 230 11.76 -1.70 9.60
CA TYR A 230 13.07 -2.32 9.71
C TYR A 230 14.06 -1.34 10.36
N PRO A 231 14.96 -1.81 11.24
CA PRO A 231 15.81 -0.93 12.07
C PRO A 231 16.55 0.16 11.30
N ASP A 232 17.00 -0.16 10.08
CA ASP A 232 17.84 0.73 9.28
C ASP A 232 17.04 1.60 8.30
N ALA A 233 15.73 1.39 8.15
CA ALA A 233 14.91 2.05 7.11
C ALA A 233 15.00 3.58 7.19
N ILE A 234 14.77 4.16 8.37
CA ILE A 234 14.79 5.62 8.58
C ILE A 234 16.19 6.19 8.34
N SER A 235 17.23 5.54 8.87
CA SER A 235 18.61 6.02 8.72
C SER A 235 19.08 5.96 7.27
N THR A 236 18.74 4.89 6.55
CA THR A 236 19.05 4.72 5.13
C THR A 236 18.42 5.82 4.29
N ILE A 237 17.11 6.09 4.47
CA ILE A 237 16.42 7.11 3.68
C ILE A 237 17.00 8.51 3.96
N LYS A 238 17.30 8.82 5.22
CA LYS A 238 17.97 10.09 5.58
C LYS A 238 19.37 10.21 4.98
N GLN A 239 20.12 9.10 4.92
CA GLN A 239 21.43 9.09 4.28
C GLN A 239 21.31 9.39 2.78
N ILE A 240 20.33 8.80 2.10
CA ILE A 240 20.04 9.08 0.67
C ILE A 240 19.70 10.55 0.46
N GLN A 241 18.86 11.16 1.30
CA GLN A 241 18.56 12.60 1.23
C GLN A 241 19.79 13.47 1.44
N SER A 242 20.70 13.05 2.33
CA SER A 242 21.96 13.76 2.59
C SER A 242 22.94 13.66 1.43
N ASP A 243 23.07 12.49 0.81
CA ASP A 243 24.00 12.22 -0.29
C ASP A 243 23.48 12.80 -1.63
N HIS A 244 22.17 12.93 -1.76
CA HIS A 244 21.50 13.46 -2.94
C HIS A 244 20.54 14.61 -2.57
N PRO A 245 21.06 15.81 -2.24
CA PRO A 245 20.20 16.96 -2.00
C PRO A 245 19.44 17.27 -3.29
N ASN A 246 18.11 17.33 -3.22
CA ASN A 246 17.14 17.45 -4.33
C ASN A 246 16.62 16.11 -4.91
N VAL A 247 16.95 14.96 -4.32
CA VAL A 247 16.24 13.72 -4.66
C VAL A 247 14.77 13.82 -4.25
N ILE A 248 13.87 13.43 -5.14
CA ILE A 248 12.45 13.23 -4.81
C ILE A 248 12.26 11.78 -4.34
N ILE A 249 11.55 11.59 -3.23
CA ILE A 249 11.30 10.29 -2.61
C ILE A 249 9.80 9.99 -2.66
N GLY A 250 9.44 8.98 -3.45
CA GLY A 250 8.05 8.51 -3.58
C GLY A 250 7.84 7.13 -2.98
N ALA A 251 6.58 6.80 -2.71
CA ALA A 251 6.15 5.42 -2.46
C ALA A 251 5.23 4.95 -3.59
N VAL A 252 5.33 3.67 -3.94
CA VAL A 252 4.47 2.98 -4.91
C VAL A 252 3.98 1.71 -4.24
N THR A 253 2.67 1.49 -4.16
CA THR A 253 2.10 0.35 -3.41
C THR A 253 0.90 -0.22 -4.15
N ASP A 254 0.77 -1.54 -4.14
CA ASP A 254 -0.41 -2.24 -4.67
C ASP A 254 -1.61 -2.23 -3.68
N GLY A 255 -1.34 -1.94 -2.40
CA GLY A 255 -2.32 -1.79 -1.34
C GLY A 255 -2.55 -0.35 -0.88
N SER A 256 -3.23 -0.21 0.26
CA SER A 256 -3.62 1.05 0.92
C SER A 256 -2.51 1.61 1.83
N ALA A 257 -1.26 1.15 1.70
CA ALA A 257 -0.18 1.69 2.54
C ALA A 257 0.09 3.13 2.14
N ASN A 258 0.40 3.98 3.12
CA ASN A 258 0.66 5.38 2.85
C ASN A 258 1.65 5.94 3.88
N PRO A 259 2.92 6.20 3.52
CA PRO A 259 3.89 6.78 4.43
C PRO A 259 3.46 8.17 4.91
N MET A 260 2.61 8.89 4.17
CA MET A 260 2.07 10.19 4.57
C MET A 260 1.12 10.12 5.78
N LEU A 261 0.67 8.92 6.15
CA LEU A 261 -0.12 8.68 7.37
C LEU A 261 0.74 8.16 8.54
N MET A 262 2.03 7.89 8.32
CA MET A 262 2.98 7.44 9.34
C MET A 262 3.72 8.66 9.92
N VAL A 263 2.97 9.48 10.67
CA VAL A 263 3.34 10.86 11.01
C VAL A 263 4.59 11.01 11.89
N PHE A 264 5.01 9.96 12.62
CA PHE A 264 6.15 10.01 13.53
C PHE A 264 7.43 9.42 12.92
N SER A 265 7.38 8.88 11.70
CA SER A 265 8.47 8.14 11.08
C SER A 265 8.67 8.47 9.59
N LEU A 266 7.85 7.91 8.69
CA LEU A 266 8.07 8.00 7.24
C LEU A 266 7.51 9.28 6.63
N MET A 267 6.42 9.86 7.15
CA MET A 267 5.79 11.05 6.55
C MET A 267 6.79 12.19 6.24
N PRO A 268 7.75 12.54 7.11
CA PRO A 268 8.71 13.62 6.83
C PRO A 268 9.77 13.28 5.77
N LEU A 269 9.84 12.02 5.32
CA LEU A 269 10.88 11.50 4.43
C LEU A 269 10.37 11.25 3.00
N PHE A 270 9.06 11.27 2.79
CA PHE A 270 8.42 11.00 1.51
C PHE A 270 7.73 12.27 0.98
N ASP A 271 7.88 12.51 -0.31
CA ASP A 271 7.25 13.63 -1.02
C ASP A 271 5.87 13.25 -1.56
N PHE A 272 5.69 11.99 -1.99
CA PHE A 272 4.41 11.50 -2.49
C PHE A 272 4.21 10.01 -2.27
N THR A 273 2.99 9.56 -2.55
CA THR A 273 2.62 8.15 -2.64
C THR A 273 1.72 7.96 -3.85
N VAL A 274 1.90 6.84 -4.54
CA VAL A 274 0.98 6.32 -5.53
C VAL A 274 0.49 4.96 -5.07
N SER A 275 -0.82 4.79 -4.95
CA SER A 275 -1.47 3.55 -4.56
C SER A 275 -2.33 3.02 -5.68
N TRP A 276 -2.19 1.73 -5.97
CA TRP A 276 -3.07 1.05 -6.91
C TRP A 276 -4.54 1.16 -6.46
N GLU A 277 -4.81 1.06 -5.16
CA GLU A 277 -6.18 1.03 -4.65
C GLU A 277 -6.85 2.40 -4.67
N ASP A 278 -6.09 3.46 -4.40
CA ASP A 278 -6.63 4.80 -4.19
C ASP A 278 -6.51 5.71 -5.44
N ASP A 279 -5.51 5.49 -6.30
CA ASP A 279 -5.23 6.35 -7.47
C ASP A 279 -5.80 5.82 -8.80
N MET A 280 -6.56 4.72 -8.81
CA MET A 280 -7.25 4.22 -10.01
C MET A 280 -8.14 5.28 -10.69
N GLY A 281 -8.69 6.22 -9.90
CA GLY A 281 -9.44 7.36 -10.45
C GLY A 281 -8.56 8.36 -11.20
N GLU A 282 -7.27 8.46 -10.85
CA GLU A 282 -6.29 9.25 -11.60
C GLU A 282 -5.86 8.54 -12.88
N LEU A 283 -5.76 7.21 -12.87
CA LEU A 283 -5.55 6.42 -14.07
C LEU A 283 -6.62 6.71 -15.12
N ALA A 284 -7.90 6.74 -14.74
CA ALA A 284 -8.98 7.10 -15.67
C ALA A 284 -8.74 8.47 -16.33
N LYS A 285 -8.11 9.42 -15.62
CA LYS A 285 -7.71 10.71 -16.18
C LYS A 285 -6.50 10.59 -17.11
N LEU A 286 -5.47 9.83 -16.71
CA LEU A 286 -4.29 9.57 -17.54
C LEU A 286 -4.65 8.85 -18.84
N SER A 287 -5.45 7.79 -18.76
CA SER A 287 -5.96 7.07 -19.92
C SER A 287 -6.85 7.96 -20.81
N MET A 288 -7.60 8.91 -20.25
CA MET A 288 -8.29 9.93 -21.06
C MET A 288 -7.33 10.91 -21.74
N MET A 289 -6.17 11.20 -21.14
CA MET A 289 -5.12 12.01 -21.76
C MET A 289 -4.38 11.26 -22.86
N GLU A 290 -4.10 9.96 -22.67
CA GLU A 290 -3.43 9.09 -23.66
C GLU A 290 -4.36 8.62 -24.79
N GLN A 291 -5.67 8.51 -24.56
CA GLN A 291 -6.67 8.19 -25.61
C GLN A 291 -6.76 9.27 -26.71
N PHE A 292 -6.15 10.43 -26.52
CA PHE A 292 -5.97 11.42 -27.59
C PHE A 292 -4.78 11.14 -28.50
N GLN A 293 -3.92 10.17 -28.19
CA GLN A 293 -2.65 9.97 -28.90
C GLN A 293 -2.48 8.63 -29.60
N GLU A 294 -2.96 7.48 -29.11
CA GLU A 294 -2.69 6.19 -29.79
C GLU A 294 -3.70 5.08 -29.47
N LEU A 295 -4.67 4.87 -30.37
CA LEU A 295 -5.56 3.70 -30.38
C LEU A 295 -5.04 2.66 -31.38
N SER A 296 -4.09 1.82 -30.97
CA SER A 296 -3.90 0.48 -31.57
C SER A 296 -3.03 -0.40 -30.68
N GLU A 297 -3.62 -1.50 -30.18
CA GLU A 297 -2.93 -2.72 -29.71
C GLU A 297 -2.10 -2.59 -28.42
N VAL A 298 -2.76 -2.29 -27.30
CA VAL A 298 -2.14 -2.39 -25.98
C VAL A 298 -2.20 -3.84 -25.48
N ASP A 299 -1.02 -4.46 -25.41
CA ASP A 299 -0.79 -5.79 -24.83
C ASP A 299 -1.10 -5.78 -23.32
N ARG A 300 -1.50 -6.92 -22.74
CA ARG A 300 -1.90 -7.02 -21.30
C ARG A 300 -0.79 -6.66 -20.31
N SER A 301 0.42 -6.33 -20.78
CA SER A 301 1.53 -5.84 -19.94
C SER A 301 1.28 -4.44 -19.37
N ASP A 302 0.39 -3.65 -19.97
CA ASP A 302 0.16 -2.26 -19.55
C ASP A 302 -0.59 -2.12 -18.23
N ASP A 303 -1.42 -3.10 -17.87
CA ASP A 303 -2.10 -3.08 -16.58
C ASP A 303 -1.11 -3.04 -15.41
N LEU A 304 0.10 -3.61 -15.53
CA LEU A 304 1.05 -3.67 -14.42
C LEU A 304 1.99 -2.46 -14.33
N SER A 305 2.02 -1.62 -15.37
CA SER A 305 3.02 -0.55 -15.50
C SER A 305 2.47 0.84 -15.19
N TRP A 306 1.14 1.02 -15.16
CA TRP A 306 0.53 2.34 -15.04
C TRP A 306 0.87 3.06 -13.72
N ILE A 307 0.94 2.31 -12.61
CA ILE A 307 1.22 2.90 -11.30
C ILE A 307 2.64 3.50 -11.27
N TYR A 308 3.59 2.85 -11.94
CA TYR A 308 4.96 3.30 -12.12
C TYR A 308 5.07 4.48 -13.07
N ARG A 309 4.25 4.51 -14.12
CA ARG A 309 4.14 5.69 -15.02
C ARG A 309 3.65 6.91 -14.24
N LEU A 310 2.58 6.75 -13.45
CA LEU A 310 2.06 7.82 -12.59
C LEU A 310 3.09 8.27 -11.54
N ALA A 311 3.85 7.34 -10.94
CA ALA A 311 4.92 7.68 -10.01
C ALA A 311 6.03 8.50 -10.68
N LEU A 312 6.45 8.12 -11.89
CA LEU A 312 7.43 8.86 -12.68
C LEU A 312 6.93 10.27 -13.02
N GLU A 313 5.66 10.42 -13.40
CA GLU A 313 5.05 11.72 -13.67
C GLU A 313 4.98 12.61 -12.43
N LYS A 314 4.55 12.07 -11.28
CA LYS A 314 4.55 12.82 -10.00
C LYS A 314 5.97 13.25 -9.62
N GLY A 315 6.95 12.35 -9.75
CA GLY A 315 8.35 12.68 -9.50
C GLY A 315 8.88 13.80 -10.41
N LYS A 316 8.58 13.75 -11.71
CA LYS A 316 8.94 14.81 -12.67
C LYS A 316 8.27 16.15 -12.34
N ALA A 317 6.98 16.13 -12.00
CA ALA A 317 6.24 17.33 -11.62
C ALA A 317 6.81 17.99 -10.36
N MET A 318 7.19 17.19 -9.36
CA MET A 318 7.83 17.69 -8.13
C MET A 318 9.23 18.22 -8.38
N SER A 319 10.04 17.52 -9.16
CA SER A 319 11.38 17.98 -9.57
C SER A 319 11.30 19.36 -10.24
N LYS A 320 10.36 19.54 -11.17
CA LYS A 320 10.13 20.84 -11.84
C LYS A 320 9.77 21.94 -10.84
N LEU A 321 8.87 21.66 -9.90
CA LEU A 321 8.45 22.63 -8.88
C LEU A 321 9.60 23.02 -7.95
N THR A 322 10.45 22.06 -7.55
CA THR A 322 11.65 22.33 -6.75
C THR A 322 12.63 23.23 -7.50
N ASN A 323 12.89 22.97 -8.77
CA ASN A 323 13.77 23.81 -9.61
C ASN A 323 13.22 25.23 -9.76
N GLU A 324 11.91 25.39 -9.98
CA GLU A 324 11.24 26.69 -10.04
C GLU A 324 11.37 27.49 -8.73
N MET A 325 11.32 26.81 -7.57
CA MET A 325 11.46 27.43 -6.25
C MET A 325 12.90 27.82 -5.91
N GLN A 326 13.89 27.08 -6.40
CA GLN A 326 15.30 27.33 -6.09
C GLN A 326 15.92 28.47 -6.93
N HIS A 327 15.19 28.99 -7.94
CA HIS A 327 15.69 30.00 -8.89
C HIS A 327 17.04 29.60 -9.53
N GLU A 328 17.34 28.31 -9.59
CA GLU A 328 18.52 27.80 -10.29
C GLU A 328 18.29 28.08 -11.78
N THR A 329 19.05 29.04 -12.32
CA THR A 329 19.03 29.35 -13.74
C THR A 329 19.63 28.16 -14.49
N ASP A 330 18.86 27.58 -15.42
CA ASP A 330 19.06 26.34 -16.21
C ASP A 330 20.45 26.13 -16.88
N THR A 331 21.42 27.02 -16.70
CA THR A 331 22.64 27.10 -17.51
C THR A 331 23.75 26.11 -17.13
N GLU A 332 23.72 25.46 -15.96
CA GLU A 332 24.77 24.49 -15.56
C GLU A 332 24.30 23.01 -15.57
N ASP A 333 23.00 22.74 -15.73
CA ASP A 333 22.42 21.40 -15.54
C ASP A 333 22.08 20.65 -16.86
N GLU A 334 22.31 21.23 -18.05
CA GLU A 334 21.99 20.58 -19.34
C GLU A 334 22.77 19.25 -19.57
N ASP A 335 23.88 19.06 -18.86
CA ASP A 335 24.75 17.88 -18.94
C ASP A 335 24.45 16.80 -17.88
N ILE A 336 23.44 17.00 -17.03
CA ILE A 336 23.06 16.02 -16.00
C ILE A 336 21.93 15.12 -16.50
N GLU A 337 22.17 13.81 -16.53
CA GLU A 337 21.13 12.81 -16.79
C GLU A 337 20.39 12.48 -15.49
N TRP A 338 19.07 12.66 -15.50
CA TRP A 338 18.18 12.38 -14.39
C TRP A 338 17.91 10.87 -14.29
N CYS A 339 18.33 10.24 -13.18
CA CYS A 339 18.16 8.82 -12.94
C CYS A 339 17.00 8.55 -11.97
N TRP A 340 16.17 7.55 -12.29
CA TRP A 340 15.13 7.03 -11.41
C TRP A 340 15.52 5.64 -10.90
N VAL A 341 15.49 5.45 -9.58
CA VAL A 341 15.65 4.15 -8.93
C VAL A 341 14.34 3.71 -8.27
N HIS A 342 13.95 2.46 -8.46
CA HIS A 342 12.86 1.83 -7.72
C HIS A 342 13.41 0.70 -6.84
N VAL A 343 12.94 0.65 -5.60
CA VAL A 343 13.38 -0.30 -4.56
C VAL A 343 12.16 -1.06 -4.08
N GLY A 344 12.17 -2.39 -4.20
CA GLY A 344 11.05 -3.24 -3.78
C GLY A 344 11.45 -4.70 -3.56
N ASP A 345 10.55 -5.50 -3.00
CA ASP A 345 10.77 -6.90 -2.63
C ASP A 345 10.17 -7.92 -3.61
N ASP A 346 9.31 -7.48 -4.53
CA ASP A 346 8.64 -8.35 -5.50
C ASP A 346 9.27 -8.26 -6.90
N LEU A 347 9.67 -9.42 -7.44
CA LEU A 347 10.21 -9.49 -8.80
C LEU A 347 9.19 -9.11 -9.87
N ALA A 348 7.93 -9.52 -9.74
CA ALA A 348 6.96 -9.35 -10.80
C ALA A 348 6.49 -7.89 -10.87
N TYR A 349 6.11 -7.32 -9.73
CA TYR A 349 5.52 -5.98 -9.67
C TYR A 349 6.58 -4.89 -9.54
N ASP A 350 7.48 -5.01 -8.55
CA ASP A 350 8.43 -3.94 -8.25
C ASP A 350 9.51 -3.87 -9.31
N VAL A 351 10.19 -4.98 -9.55
CA VAL A 351 11.24 -5.02 -10.59
C VAL A 351 10.62 -5.00 -11.98
N GLY A 352 9.70 -5.92 -12.25
CA GLY A 352 9.13 -6.11 -13.58
C GLY A 352 8.34 -4.89 -14.07
N GLY A 353 7.56 -4.24 -13.19
CA GLY A 353 6.71 -3.10 -13.52
C GLY A 353 7.46 -1.76 -13.55
N SER A 354 8.44 -1.54 -12.68
CA SER A 354 9.20 -0.28 -12.70
C SER A 354 10.23 -0.23 -13.83
N ALA A 355 10.92 -1.35 -14.13
CA ALA A 355 11.93 -1.41 -15.19
C ALA A 355 11.36 -1.12 -16.58
N THR A 356 10.11 -1.52 -16.86
CA THR A 356 9.45 -1.21 -18.15
C THR A 356 9.19 0.27 -18.34
N ASN A 357 9.21 1.06 -17.26
CA ASN A 357 9.09 2.52 -17.28
C ASN A 357 10.46 3.23 -17.17
N GLY A 358 11.56 2.48 -17.28
CA GLY A 358 12.92 3.03 -17.30
C GLY A 358 13.54 3.27 -15.91
N ALA A 359 12.95 2.73 -14.84
CA ALA A 359 13.60 2.73 -13.53
C ALA A 359 14.80 1.78 -13.52
N LYS A 360 15.87 2.17 -12.82
CA LYS A 360 16.86 1.24 -12.30
C LYS A 360 16.28 0.52 -11.09
N THR A 361 16.41 -0.80 -11.02
CA THR A 361 15.73 -1.60 -10.00
C THR A 361 16.67 -2.17 -8.96
N VAL A 362 16.26 -2.06 -7.70
CA VAL A 362 16.94 -2.70 -6.57
C VAL A 362 15.96 -3.68 -5.93
N LEU A 363 16.27 -4.97 -6.04
CA LEU A 363 15.49 -6.01 -5.38
C LEU A 363 15.98 -6.19 -3.94
N VAL A 364 15.05 -6.08 -3.00
CA VAL A 364 15.30 -6.22 -1.56
C VAL A 364 15.03 -7.66 -1.12
N GLU A 365 16.09 -8.43 -0.88
CA GLU A 365 16.02 -9.82 -0.42
C GLU A 365 16.61 -9.92 0.99
N LEU A 366 15.83 -9.47 1.98
CA LEU A 366 16.31 -9.44 3.36
C LEU A 366 16.54 -10.85 3.91
N SER A 367 17.50 -10.95 4.84
CA SER A 367 17.73 -12.21 5.53
C SER A 367 16.48 -12.67 6.30
N PRO A 368 16.27 -14.00 6.50
CA PRO A 368 15.03 -14.52 7.11
C PRO A 368 14.68 -13.96 8.49
N GLN A 369 15.67 -13.43 9.23
CA GLN A 369 15.46 -12.82 10.55
C GLN A 369 14.58 -11.56 10.52
N TYR A 370 14.46 -10.91 9.35
CA TYR A 370 13.61 -9.73 9.18
C TYR A 370 12.14 -10.10 8.99
N GLY A 371 11.80 -11.37 8.77
CA GLY A 371 10.41 -11.80 8.63
C GLY A 371 9.76 -11.38 7.32
N GLN A 372 10.54 -10.98 6.32
CA GLN A 372 10.07 -10.65 4.98
C GLN A 372 9.37 -11.88 4.35
N THR A 373 8.13 -11.70 3.90
CA THR A 373 7.32 -12.78 3.34
C THR A 373 7.28 -12.83 1.81
N ALA A 374 7.69 -11.77 1.14
CA ALA A 374 7.82 -11.66 -0.32
C ALA A 374 8.50 -12.86 -0.98
N ARG A 375 9.64 -13.28 -0.42
CA ARG A 375 10.42 -14.43 -0.89
C ARG A 375 9.61 -15.74 -0.91
N LEU A 376 8.66 -15.90 0.00
CA LEU A 376 7.80 -17.08 0.02
C LEU A 376 7.01 -17.20 -1.29
N ARG A 377 6.53 -16.06 -1.83
CA ARG A 377 5.79 -16.02 -3.11
C ARG A 377 6.67 -16.51 -4.27
N ALA A 378 7.93 -16.07 -4.32
CA ALA A 378 8.90 -16.52 -5.32
C ALA A 378 9.20 -18.03 -5.22
N GLU A 379 9.18 -18.59 -4.00
CA GLU A 379 9.33 -20.02 -3.73
C GLU A 379 8.03 -20.83 -3.98
N GLY A 380 6.96 -20.21 -4.47
CA GLY A 380 5.65 -20.84 -4.67
C GLY A 380 4.90 -21.17 -3.38
N LYS A 381 5.32 -20.59 -2.25
CA LYS A 381 4.65 -20.71 -0.95
C LYS A 381 3.75 -19.50 -0.74
N ARG A 382 2.52 -19.74 -0.28
CA ARG A 382 1.57 -18.68 0.05
C ARG A 382 1.66 -18.34 1.54
N PRO A 383 1.93 -17.09 1.93
CA PRO A 383 1.86 -16.72 3.33
C PRO A 383 0.41 -16.84 3.85
N PRO A 384 0.18 -17.05 5.15
CA PRO A 384 -1.16 -17.25 5.69
C PRO A 384 -2.14 -16.09 5.42
N TRP A 385 -1.61 -14.87 5.35
CA TRP A 385 -2.35 -13.63 5.13
C TRP A 385 -2.71 -13.38 3.66
N ALA A 386 -2.07 -14.07 2.71
CA ALA A 386 -2.29 -13.85 1.29
C ALA A 386 -3.68 -14.33 0.85
N THR A 387 -4.36 -13.50 0.06
CA THR A 387 -5.74 -13.73 -0.40
C THR A 387 -5.80 -14.20 -1.86
N GLU A 388 -4.67 -14.17 -2.56
CA GLU A 388 -4.50 -14.59 -3.94
C GLU A 388 -4.91 -16.06 -4.14
N THR A 389 -5.52 -16.33 -5.28
CA THR A 389 -5.81 -17.69 -5.74
C THR A 389 -4.52 -18.37 -6.22
N MET A 390 -4.51 -19.69 -6.27
CA MET A 390 -3.35 -20.45 -6.78
C MET A 390 -3.03 -20.09 -8.24
N ALA A 391 -4.05 -19.81 -9.06
CA ALA A 391 -3.86 -19.36 -10.44
C ALA A 391 -3.16 -18.00 -10.51
N GLN A 392 -3.52 -17.05 -9.62
CA GLN A 392 -2.83 -15.76 -9.52
C GLN A 392 -1.39 -15.96 -9.07
N THR A 393 -1.13 -16.79 -8.07
CA THR A 393 0.24 -17.11 -7.62
C THR A 393 1.09 -17.72 -8.74
N ALA A 394 0.52 -18.63 -9.54
CA ALA A 394 1.23 -19.21 -10.69
C ALA A 394 1.53 -18.16 -11.79
N ALA A 395 0.59 -17.24 -12.04
CA ALA A 395 0.81 -16.13 -12.97
C ALA A 395 1.91 -15.18 -12.46
N LEU A 396 1.89 -14.83 -11.18
CA LEU A 396 2.93 -14.04 -10.51
C LEU A 396 4.29 -14.71 -10.64
N GLN A 397 4.39 -16.01 -10.40
CA GLN A 397 5.64 -16.75 -10.53
C GLN A 397 6.21 -16.68 -11.95
N LYS A 398 5.34 -16.79 -12.97
CA LYS A 398 5.77 -16.62 -14.37
C LYS A 398 6.30 -15.21 -14.64
N MET A 399 5.64 -14.18 -14.09
CA MET A 399 6.08 -12.79 -14.24
C MET A 399 7.40 -12.53 -13.49
N ALA A 400 7.57 -13.09 -12.29
CA ALA A 400 8.80 -13.01 -11.53
C ALA A 400 9.98 -13.63 -12.29
N LEU A 401 9.80 -14.78 -12.93
CA LEU A 401 10.83 -15.39 -13.79
C LEU A 401 11.21 -14.49 -14.97
N ASN A 402 10.25 -13.80 -15.57
CA ASN A 402 10.47 -12.86 -16.68
C ASN A 402 11.09 -11.52 -16.24
N ALA A 403 11.21 -11.26 -14.94
CA ALA A 403 11.78 -10.02 -14.40
C ALA A 403 13.18 -10.23 -13.80
N LEU A 404 13.69 -11.47 -13.77
CA LEU A 404 15.00 -11.78 -13.18
C LEU A 404 16.16 -11.02 -13.86
N ASP A 405 16.09 -10.83 -15.17
CA ASP A 405 17.08 -10.10 -15.97
C ASP A 405 16.93 -8.58 -15.91
N LYS A 406 15.85 -8.09 -15.28
CA LYS A 406 15.58 -6.66 -15.08
C LYS A 406 16.09 -6.13 -13.74
N VAL A 407 16.64 -7.00 -12.89
CA VAL A 407 17.23 -6.63 -11.59
C VAL A 407 18.59 -5.97 -11.82
N ASP A 408 18.70 -4.66 -11.61
CA ASP A 408 20.00 -3.97 -11.74
C ASP A 408 20.89 -4.21 -10.51
N ALA A 409 20.29 -4.29 -9.31
CA ALA A 409 21.01 -4.59 -8.07
C ALA A 409 20.17 -5.39 -7.07
N ARG A 410 20.85 -6.05 -6.13
CA ARG A 410 20.23 -6.79 -5.03
C ARG A 410 20.85 -6.36 -3.71
N ILE A 411 20.02 -6.21 -2.68
CA ILE A 411 20.48 -5.93 -1.32
C ILE A 411 19.93 -6.94 -0.33
N SER A 412 20.72 -7.25 0.69
CA SER A 412 20.34 -8.13 1.80
C SER A 412 20.04 -7.39 3.10
N SER A 413 20.33 -6.08 3.11
CA SER A 413 20.07 -5.13 4.17
C SER A 413 19.79 -3.74 3.57
N LEU A 414 18.85 -2.99 4.15
CA LEU A 414 18.58 -1.61 3.73
C LEU A 414 19.78 -0.68 3.92
N SER A 415 20.72 -1.02 4.81
CA SER A 415 21.96 -0.25 4.99
C SER A 415 22.88 -0.24 3.76
N GLU A 416 22.73 -1.22 2.85
CA GLU A 416 23.53 -1.34 1.61
C GLU A 416 23.04 -0.37 0.51
N LEU A 417 21.80 0.10 0.62
CA LEU A 417 21.13 0.85 -0.45
C LEU A 417 21.86 2.14 -0.89
N PRO A 418 22.41 2.98 0.01
CA PRO A 418 23.14 4.18 -0.43
C PRO A 418 24.37 3.87 -1.29
N GLU A 419 25.11 2.80 -0.97
CA GLU A 419 26.26 2.38 -1.76
C GLU A 419 25.83 1.85 -3.13
N VAL A 420 24.81 1.01 -3.17
CA VAL A 420 24.23 0.47 -4.41
C VAL A 420 23.72 1.58 -5.33
N ILE A 421 23.02 2.58 -4.79
CA ILE A 421 22.58 3.75 -5.56
C ILE A 421 23.79 4.45 -6.21
N ASN A 422 24.84 4.70 -5.43
CA ASN A 422 26.05 5.34 -5.95
C ASN A 422 26.72 4.50 -7.05
N GLU A 423 26.65 3.17 -6.99
CA GLU A 423 27.12 2.30 -8.06
C GLU A 423 26.26 2.38 -9.32
N LEU A 424 24.94 2.39 -9.19
CA LEU A 424 24.01 2.54 -10.31
C LEU A 424 24.14 3.89 -11.04
N LEU A 425 24.62 4.91 -10.34
CA LEU A 425 24.90 6.23 -10.90
C LEU A 425 26.29 6.33 -11.57
N LYS A 426 27.20 5.38 -11.33
CA LYS A 426 28.48 5.35 -12.06
C LYS A 426 28.20 5.03 -13.53
N GLU A 427 28.96 5.65 -14.43
CA GLU A 427 28.85 5.37 -15.86
C GLU A 427 29.32 3.93 -16.13
N GLU A 428 28.59 3.19 -16.98
CA GLU A 428 29.14 1.98 -17.58
C GLU A 428 30.27 2.44 -18.53
N ASP A 429 31.50 2.04 -18.20
CA ASP A 429 32.71 2.41 -18.95
C ASP A 429 32.70 1.92 -20.40
#